data_AF-A2ZLR3-F1
#
_entry.id   AF-A2ZLR3-F1
#
_cell.length_a   1.000
_cell.length_b   1.000
_cell.length_c   1.000
_cell.angle_alpha   90.00
_cell.angle_beta   90.00
_cell.angle_gamma   90.00
#
_symmetry.space_group_name_H-M   'P 1'
#
loop_
_entity.id
_entity.type
_entity.pdbx_description
1 polymer ?
#
loop_
_entity_poly.entity_id
_entity_poly.type
_entity_poly.pdbx_seq_one_letter_code
_entity_poly.pdbx_strand_id
1 'polypeptide(L)'
;MEHVGFKKSPPAYLSLTTPGRDGELRRGLVGANYASSGSGILDFIGNGTISLGEQVKLFTKTKEAMITAGEVDGENIDNLLSQSLFITCTGGNDYNAFTDGIVPVSDAPAFIAHMVATYIKHIKVLLDL
;
A
#
# COMPACT_ATOMS: atom_id res chain seq x y z
N MET A 1 5.00 -13.61 25.65
CA MET A 1 5.09 -12.67 24.51
C MET A 1 3.68 -12.46 24.00
N GLU A 2 3.18 -11.23 24.07
CA GLU A 2 1.92 -10.89 23.43
C GLU A 2 2.14 -10.82 21.92
N HIS A 3 1.21 -11.39 21.16
CA HIS A 3 1.26 -11.39 19.70
C HIS A 3 0.16 -10.43 19.22
N VAL A 4 0.54 -9.41 18.46
CA VAL A 4 -0.40 -8.48 17.83
C VAL A 4 -0.56 -8.83 16.35
N GLY A 5 -1.78 -8.80 15.84
CA GLY A 5 -2.09 -9.05 14.43
C GLY A 5 -2.14 -10.53 14.02
N PHE A 6 -2.03 -10.78 12.71
CA PHE A 6 -2.20 -12.11 12.10
C PHE A 6 -0.96 -13.00 12.25
N LYS A 7 -1.17 -14.33 12.18
CA LYS A 7 -0.08 -15.35 12.28
C LYS A 7 0.93 -15.29 11.11
N LYS A 8 0.56 -14.66 10.00
CA LYS A 8 1.36 -14.53 8.77
C LYS A 8 1.05 -13.21 8.11
N SER A 9 1.93 -12.78 7.20
CA SER A 9 1.68 -11.60 6.37
C SER A 9 0.33 -11.70 5.67
N PRO A 10 -0.39 -10.58 5.49
CA PRO A 10 -1.63 -10.57 4.75
C PRO A 10 -1.46 -11.16 3.34
N PRO A 11 -2.50 -11.81 2.80
CA PRO A 11 -2.47 -12.33 1.44
C PRO A 11 -2.33 -11.21 0.40
N ALA A 12 -1.75 -11.52 -0.76
CA ALA A 12 -1.64 -10.58 -1.87
C ALA A 12 -3.04 -10.09 -2.32
N TYR A 13 -3.18 -8.81 -2.63
CA TYR A 13 -4.50 -8.19 -2.90
C TYR A 13 -5.29 -8.88 -4.02
N LEU A 14 -4.62 -9.39 -5.07
CA LEU A 14 -5.29 -10.10 -6.16
C LEU A 14 -6.00 -11.38 -5.70
N SER A 15 -5.51 -12.00 -4.61
CA SER A 15 -6.14 -13.21 -4.07
C SER A 15 -7.46 -12.95 -3.33
N LEU A 16 -7.81 -11.68 -3.09
CA LEU A 16 -9.09 -11.28 -2.48
C LEU A 16 -10.28 -11.55 -3.41
N THR A 17 -10.03 -11.76 -4.71
CA THR A 17 -11.04 -12.18 -5.69
C THR A 17 -11.53 -13.62 -5.50
N THR A 18 -10.88 -14.39 -4.60
CA THR A 18 -11.33 -15.73 -4.23
C THR A 18 -12.66 -15.64 -3.48
N PRO A 19 -13.69 -16.44 -3.83
CA PRO A 19 -14.98 -16.40 -3.17
C PRO A 19 -14.85 -16.47 -1.63
N GLY A 20 -15.48 -15.53 -0.93
CA GLY A 20 -15.52 -15.47 0.53
C GLY A 20 -14.41 -14.63 1.17
N ARG A 21 -13.27 -14.41 0.50
CA ARG A 21 -12.17 -13.58 1.06
C ARG A 21 -12.51 -12.10 1.15
N ASP A 22 -13.32 -11.60 0.24
CA ASP A 22 -13.87 -10.26 0.27
C ASP A 22 -14.73 -10.03 1.53
N GLY A 23 -15.52 -11.04 1.91
CA GLY A 23 -16.31 -11.02 3.14
C GLY A 23 -15.43 -11.11 4.39
N GLU A 24 -14.37 -11.94 4.37
CA GLU A 24 -13.40 -12.00 5.48
C GLU A 24 -12.66 -10.68 5.67
N LEU A 25 -12.28 -10.01 4.58
CA LEU A 25 -11.63 -8.70 4.63
C LEU A 25 -12.56 -7.63 5.24
N ARG A 26 -13.84 -7.61 4.83
CA ARG A 26 -14.85 -6.69 5.39
C ARG A 26 -15.20 -6.96 6.84
N ARG A 27 -14.95 -8.16 7.35
CA ARG A 27 -15.07 -8.49 8.78
C ARG A 27 -13.76 -8.28 9.55
N GLY A 28 -12.70 -7.80 8.91
CA GLY A 28 -11.38 -7.64 9.53
C GLY A 28 -10.71 -8.97 9.92
N LEU A 29 -11.17 -10.10 9.41
CA LEU A 29 -10.62 -11.44 9.73
C LEU A 29 -9.32 -11.73 8.98
N VAL A 30 -9.04 -10.96 7.93
CA VAL A 30 -7.80 -10.99 7.15
C VAL A 30 -7.40 -9.56 6.79
N GLY A 31 -6.13 -9.35 6.45
CA GLY A 31 -5.67 -8.11 5.82
C GLY A 31 -5.51 -8.26 4.30
N ALA A 32 -4.91 -7.24 3.67
CA ALA A 32 -4.51 -7.26 2.28
C ALA A 32 -3.07 -6.73 2.11
N ASN A 33 -2.29 -7.36 1.24
CA ASN A 33 -0.93 -6.94 0.93
C ASN A 33 -0.84 -6.45 -0.53
N TYR A 34 -0.46 -5.18 -0.69
CA TYR A 34 -0.25 -4.53 -1.98
C TYR A 34 1.24 -4.41 -2.33
N ALA A 35 2.15 -4.76 -1.42
CA ALA A 35 3.58 -4.58 -1.62
C ALA A 35 4.09 -5.33 -2.85
N SER A 36 4.94 -4.65 -3.63
CA SER A 36 5.59 -5.20 -4.82
C SER A 36 7.11 -5.08 -4.67
N SER A 37 7.79 -6.22 -4.67
CA SER A 37 9.25 -6.26 -4.56
C SER A 37 9.88 -5.55 -5.76
N GLY A 38 10.91 -4.73 -5.52
CA GLY A 38 11.57 -3.93 -6.56
C GLY A 38 10.89 -2.59 -6.88
N SER A 39 9.69 -2.33 -6.34
CA SER A 39 9.01 -1.05 -6.52
C SER A 39 9.67 0.09 -5.74
N GLY A 40 9.48 1.32 -6.22
CA GLY A 40 9.88 2.53 -5.52
C GLY A 40 8.71 3.39 -5.05
N ILE A 41 9.07 4.50 -4.40
CA ILE A 41 8.15 5.61 -4.12
C ILE A 41 7.78 6.30 -5.43
N LEU A 42 8.76 6.52 -6.31
CA LEU A 42 8.59 7.17 -7.59
C LEU A 42 8.14 6.15 -8.66
N ASP A 43 7.17 6.53 -9.50
CA ASP A 43 6.50 5.61 -10.43
C ASP A 43 7.42 5.03 -11.53
N PHE A 44 8.55 5.69 -11.83
CA PHE A 44 9.50 5.19 -12.83
C PHE A 44 10.52 4.20 -12.26
N ILE A 45 10.50 3.93 -10.95
CA ILE A 45 11.39 2.96 -10.29
C ILE A 45 10.74 1.57 -10.31
N GLY A 46 11.53 0.56 -10.68
CA GLY A 46 11.07 -0.83 -10.68
C GLY A 46 10.13 -1.13 -11.84
N ASN A 47 10.64 -1.08 -13.08
CA ASN A 47 9.85 -1.39 -14.27
C ASN A 47 9.16 -2.76 -14.15
N GLY A 48 7.86 -2.80 -14.46
CA GLY A 48 7.03 -4.01 -14.32
C GLY A 48 6.57 -4.33 -12.89
N THR A 49 6.87 -3.47 -11.91
CA THR A 49 6.38 -3.59 -10.53
C THR A 49 5.15 -2.70 -10.30
N ILE A 50 4.55 -2.81 -9.11
CA ILE A 50 3.47 -1.92 -8.66
C ILE A 50 4.10 -0.83 -7.80
N SER A 51 4.27 0.38 -8.33
CA SER A 51 4.81 1.53 -7.59
C SER A 51 3.99 1.84 -6.33
N LEU A 52 4.55 2.58 -5.35
CA LEU A 52 3.79 2.99 -4.17
C LEU A 52 2.48 3.71 -4.55
N GLY A 53 2.53 4.57 -5.57
CA GLY A 53 1.34 5.25 -6.08
C GLY A 53 0.26 4.29 -6.57
N GLU A 54 0.64 3.28 -7.35
CA GLU A 54 -0.32 2.26 -7.82
C GLU A 54 -0.79 1.35 -6.67
N GLN A 55 0.06 1.03 -5.68
CA GLN A 55 -0.34 0.27 -4.48
C GLN A 55 -1.44 1.00 -3.70
N VAL A 56 -1.28 2.31 -3.46
CA VAL A 56 -2.30 3.14 -2.79
C VAL A 56 -3.58 3.20 -3.61
N LYS A 57 -3.49 3.38 -4.92
CA LYS A 57 -4.67 3.40 -5.81
C LYS A 57 -5.42 2.06 -5.82
N LEU A 58 -4.72 0.94 -5.80
CA LEU A 58 -5.33 -0.39 -5.71
C LEU A 58 -5.99 -0.61 -4.35
N PHE A 59 -5.40 -0.10 -3.27
CA PHE A 59 -6.04 -0.05 -1.97
C PHE A 59 -7.33 0.79 -2.00
N THR A 60 -7.30 2.01 -2.55
CA THR A 60 -8.49 2.86 -2.68
C THR A 60 -9.62 2.15 -3.43
N LYS A 61 -9.31 1.48 -4.56
CA LYS A 61 -10.29 0.66 -5.28
C LYS A 61 -10.85 -0.49 -4.45
N THR A 62 -10.03 -1.09 -3.58
CA THR A 62 -10.49 -2.15 -2.68
C THR A 62 -11.44 -1.56 -1.63
N LYS A 63 -11.12 -0.40 -1.03
CA LYS A 63 -12.01 0.34 -0.13
C LYS A 63 -13.35 0.65 -0.80
N GLU A 64 -13.34 1.21 -2.01
CA GLU A 64 -14.55 1.53 -2.79
C GLU A 64 -15.41 0.29 -3.05
N ALA A 65 -14.80 -0.84 -3.39
CA ALA A 65 -15.50 -2.10 -3.58
C ALA A 65 -16.12 -2.61 -2.28
N MET A 66 -15.42 -2.49 -1.15
CA MET A 66 -15.93 -2.86 0.18
C MET A 66 -17.15 -2.01 0.57
N ILE A 67 -17.08 -0.69 0.35
CA ILE A 67 -18.19 0.24 0.61
C ILE A 67 -19.40 -0.12 -0.27
N THR A 68 -19.17 -0.36 -1.56
CA THR A 68 -20.23 -0.71 -2.52
C THR A 68 -20.93 -2.02 -2.13
N ALA A 69 -20.18 -2.98 -1.61
CA ALA A 69 -20.71 -4.26 -1.17
C ALA A 69 -21.49 -4.17 0.16
N GLY A 70 -21.41 -3.03 0.86
CA GLY A 70 -22.12 -2.75 2.11
C GLY A 70 -21.43 -3.27 3.37
N GLU A 71 -22.03 -2.89 4.50
CA GLU A 71 -21.60 -3.28 5.85
C GLU A 71 -21.74 -4.79 6.06
N VAL A 72 -20.88 -5.34 6.92
CA VAL A 72 -20.94 -6.76 7.34
C VAL A 72 -20.97 -6.78 8.86
N ASP A 73 -21.92 -7.52 9.44
CA ASP A 73 -22.12 -7.62 10.90
C ASP A 73 -22.34 -6.27 11.61
N GLY A 74 -22.90 -5.27 10.90
CA GLY A 74 -23.16 -3.93 11.42
C GLY A 74 -21.92 -3.02 11.49
N GLU A 75 -20.77 -3.48 10.98
CA GLU A 75 -19.53 -2.73 10.93
C GLU A 75 -19.44 -1.95 9.61
N ASN A 76 -19.33 -0.62 9.71
CA ASN A 76 -19.05 0.23 8.56
C ASN A 76 -17.57 0.19 8.18
N ILE A 77 -17.27 0.21 6.87
CA ILE A 77 -15.90 0.12 6.34
C ILE A 77 -15.00 1.24 6.89
N ASP A 78 -15.50 2.45 7.09
CA ASP A 78 -14.69 3.54 7.63
C ASP A 78 -14.31 3.29 9.11
N ASN A 79 -15.20 2.70 9.90
CA ASN A 79 -14.89 2.33 11.29
C ASN A 79 -13.86 1.20 11.34
N LEU A 80 -14.03 0.16 10.51
CA LEU A 80 -13.06 -0.92 10.35
C LEU A 80 -11.66 -0.38 9.99
N LEU A 81 -11.58 0.54 9.03
CA LEU A 81 -10.31 1.14 8.61
C LEU A 81 -9.70 2.01 9.71
N SER A 82 -10.50 2.73 10.49
CA SER A 82 -10.01 3.55 11.62
C SER A 82 -9.33 2.70 12.71
N GLN A 83 -9.68 1.42 12.81
CA GLN A 83 -9.12 0.45 13.75
C GLN A 83 -8.02 -0.43 13.13
N SER A 84 -7.80 -0.30 11.82
CA SER A 84 -6.84 -1.11 11.08
C SER A 84 -5.40 -0.58 11.20
N LEU A 85 -4.44 -1.50 11.14
CA LEU A 85 -3.01 -1.16 11.08
C LEU A 85 -2.55 -1.05 9.62
N PHE A 86 -2.02 0.12 9.25
CA PHE A 86 -1.38 0.35 7.97
C PHE A 86 0.13 0.31 8.09
N ILE A 87 0.80 -0.49 7.25
CA ILE A 87 2.25 -0.60 7.22
C ILE A 87 2.72 -0.23 5.81
N THR A 88 3.62 0.76 5.71
CA THR A 88 4.30 1.10 4.46
C THR A 88 5.81 1.07 4.69
N CYS A 89 6.52 0.37 3.79
CA CYS A 89 7.98 0.27 3.82
C CYS A 89 8.46 0.22 2.37
N THR A 90 9.02 1.33 1.89
CA THR A 90 9.49 1.49 0.51
C THR A 90 10.57 2.59 0.46
N GLY A 91 11.13 2.87 -0.72
CA GLY A 91 12.15 3.90 -0.94
C GLY A 91 13.55 3.36 -1.17
N GLY A 92 13.83 2.12 -0.75
CA GLY A 92 15.15 1.51 -0.93
C GLY A 92 15.54 1.35 -2.40
N ASN A 93 14.61 0.93 -3.25
CA ASN A 93 14.87 0.75 -4.68
C ASN A 93 15.05 2.07 -5.43
N ASP A 94 14.50 3.18 -4.93
CA ASP A 94 14.67 4.50 -5.55
C ASP A 94 16.13 4.94 -5.56
N TYR A 95 16.94 4.50 -4.59
CA TYR A 95 18.38 4.77 -4.58
C TYR A 95 19.14 4.06 -5.69
N ASN A 96 18.58 3.01 -6.30
CA ASN A 96 19.19 2.39 -7.48
C ASN A 96 19.23 3.35 -8.67
N ALA A 97 18.40 4.42 -8.68
CA ALA A 97 18.46 5.45 -9.71
C ALA A 97 19.86 6.08 -9.86
N PHE A 98 20.64 6.14 -8.77
CA PHE A 98 22.01 6.63 -8.81
C PHE A 98 22.99 5.61 -9.41
N THR A 99 22.85 4.33 -9.06
CA THR A 99 23.72 3.26 -9.60
C THR A 99 23.40 2.91 -11.05
N ASP A 100 22.14 3.07 -11.44
CA ASP A 100 21.65 2.77 -12.79
C ASP A 100 21.86 3.96 -13.76
N GLY A 101 22.43 5.07 -13.26
CA GLY A 101 22.72 6.26 -14.07
C GLY A 101 21.48 7.05 -14.51
N ILE A 102 20.32 6.80 -13.90
CA ILE A 102 19.07 7.53 -14.16
C ILE A 102 19.17 8.95 -13.59
N VAL A 103 19.80 9.09 -12.43
CA VAL A 103 19.98 10.37 -11.73
C VAL A 103 21.44 10.57 -11.33
N PRO A 104 22.06 11.73 -11.65
CA PRO A 104 23.40 12.04 -11.17
C PRO A 104 23.45 12.14 -9.65
N VAL A 105 24.54 11.67 -9.03
CA VAL A 105 24.74 11.79 -7.57
C VAL A 105 24.76 13.27 -7.12
N SER A 106 25.15 14.20 -8.00
CA SER A 106 25.08 15.65 -7.74
C SER A 106 23.65 16.14 -7.44
N ASP A 107 22.64 15.44 -7.96
CA ASP A 107 21.23 15.83 -7.86
C ASP A 107 20.55 15.13 -6.68
N ALA A 108 21.29 14.35 -5.89
CA ALA A 108 20.75 13.58 -4.76
C ALA A 108 19.90 14.39 -3.78
N PRO A 109 20.26 15.64 -3.38
CA PRO A 109 19.42 16.43 -2.50
C PRO A 109 18.02 16.71 -3.07
N ALA A 110 17.95 17.08 -4.37
CA ALA A 110 16.69 17.38 -5.03
C ALA A 110 15.87 16.10 -5.26
N PHE A 111 16.53 15.01 -5.62
CA PHE A 111 15.91 13.70 -5.80
C PHE A 111 15.29 13.16 -4.50
N ILE A 112 16.03 13.19 -3.40
CA ILE A 112 15.54 12.73 -2.09
C ILE A 112 14.39 13.62 -1.59
N ALA A 113 14.48 14.95 -1.79
CA ALA A 113 13.37 15.85 -1.47
C ALA A 113 12.11 15.50 -2.28
N HIS A 114 12.26 15.16 -3.56
CA HIS A 114 11.16 14.69 -4.39
C HIS A 114 10.58 13.36 -3.90
N MET A 115 11.43 12.38 -3.53
CA MET A 115 10.97 11.12 -2.92
C MET A 115 10.15 11.37 -1.66
N VAL A 116 10.63 12.20 -0.74
CA VAL A 116 9.93 12.52 0.52
C VAL A 116 8.59 13.19 0.25
N ALA A 117 8.55 14.18 -0.65
CA ALA A 117 7.31 14.86 -1.01
C ALA A 117 6.29 13.90 -1.63
N THR A 118 6.73 13.02 -2.53
CA THR A 118 5.89 12.01 -3.18
C THR A 118 5.40 10.97 -2.18
N TYR A 119 6.25 10.50 -1.26
CA TYR A 119 5.85 9.61 -0.18
C TYR A 119 4.76 10.24 0.70
N ILE A 120 4.98 11.47 1.18
CA ILE A 120 3.99 12.20 1.98
C ILE A 120 2.66 12.34 1.23
N LYS A 121 2.69 12.64 -0.07
CA LYS A 121 1.49 12.70 -0.90
C LYS A 121 0.71 11.37 -0.88
N HIS A 122 1.39 10.24 -1.07
CA HIS A 122 0.75 8.92 -1.06
C HIS A 122 0.22 8.52 0.32
N ILE A 123 0.95 8.85 1.40
CA ILE A 123 0.48 8.59 2.77
C ILE A 123 -0.74 9.45 3.13
N LYS A 124 -0.79 10.72 2.69
CA LYS A 124 -1.99 11.55 2.86
C LYS A 124 -3.20 10.93 2.18
N VAL A 125 -3.04 10.47 0.94
CA VAL A 125 -4.13 9.73 0.27
C VAL A 125 -4.52 8.49 1.07
N LEU A 126 -3.59 7.76 1.69
CA LEU A 126 -3.95 6.59 2.51
C LEU A 126 -4.72 6.95 3.79
N LEU A 127 -4.39 8.08 4.43
CA LEU A 127 -4.95 8.50 5.72
C LEU A 127 -6.20 9.38 5.62
N ASP A 128 -6.32 10.16 4.55
CA ASP A 128 -7.46 11.04 4.28
C ASP A 128 -8.64 10.30 3.62
N LEU A 129 -8.55 8.96 3.52
CA LEU A 129 -9.59 8.10 2.96
C LEU A 129 -10.72 7.82 3.94
#